data_AF-A0A959I8L3-F1
#
_entry.id   AF-A0A959I8L3-F1
#
_cell.length_a   1.000
_cell.length_b   1.000
_cell.length_c   1.000
_cell.angle_alpha   90.00
_cell.angle_beta   90.00
_cell.angle_gamma   90.00
#
_symmetry.space_group_name_H-M   'P 1'
#
loop_
_entity.id
_entity.type
_entity.pdbx_description
1 polymer ?
#
loop_
_entity_poly.entity_id
_entity_poly.type
_entity_poly.pdbx_seq_one_letter_code
_entity_poly.pdbx_strand_id
1 'polypeptide(L)'
;MAQVELIMPKMGESIMEATILKWVKQVGDTVEADETILEIATDKVDSEVPSPVSGTIAKILFAENDTVEIGKTIAIIATEGEEVKPKSSPSVESSSNGNGQTANGRQQEEPAVVEAGEPVGVGEAAELPRSSEGGRFYSPLVRNIAQKENIGLHELEAIEGSGLHGRVTKKDILAYVEHRAVEKPAAPAERVAAPQQKTSPAVQPAVSLSGNTEIVEMDRMRKLIADHMVMSKRTSPHVTSFVEVDVTNIVNWREKVKGDFQKRHGEKITFTPIFI
;
A
#
# COMPACT_ATOMS: atom_id res chain seq x y z
N MET A 1 7.67 -0.29 -38.65
CA MET A 1 7.03 -1.06 -37.58
C MET A 1 5.94 -0.17 -37.01
N ALA A 2 4.67 -0.56 -37.17
CA ALA A 2 3.60 0.19 -36.54
C ALA A 2 3.59 -0.17 -35.06
N GLN A 3 3.58 0.84 -34.19
CA GLN A 3 3.47 0.65 -32.74
C GLN A 3 2.02 0.86 -32.37
N VAL A 4 1.37 -0.18 -31.87
CA VAL A 4 0.01 -0.14 -31.37
C VAL A 4 0.08 -0.08 -29.86
N GLU A 5 -0.55 0.94 -29.29
CA GLU A 5 -0.68 1.11 -27.85
C GLU A 5 -1.77 0.17 -27.33
N LEU A 6 -1.39 -0.78 -26.47
CA LEU A 6 -2.32 -1.63 -25.74
C LEU A 6 -2.88 -0.81 -24.57
N ILE A 7 -4.07 -0.26 -24.76
CA ILE A 7 -4.79 0.49 -23.72
C ILE A 7 -5.56 -0.46 -22.81
N MET A 8 -5.67 -0.10 -21.53
CA MET A 8 -6.54 -0.82 -20.59
C MET A 8 -8.00 -0.74 -21.07
N PRO A 9 -8.66 -1.88 -21.38
CA PRO A 9 -10.02 -1.88 -21.87
C PRO A 9 -11.00 -1.38 -20.81
N LYS A 10 -12.16 -0.88 -21.25
CA LYS A 10 -13.24 -0.47 -20.35
C LYS A 10 -13.91 -1.70 -19.75
N MET A 11 -13.63 -1.98 -18.48
CA MET A 11 -14.20 -3.11 -17.75
C MET A 11 -15.35 -2.63 -16.86
N GLY A 12 -16.57 -2.56 -17.41
CA GLY A 12 -17.78 -2.17 -16.66
C GLY A 12 -17.90 -0.68 -16.30
N GLU A 13 -19.13 -0.22 -16.06
CA GLU A 13 -19.44 1.21 -15.86
C GLU A 13 -18.94 1.78 -14.52
N SER A 14 -18.52 0.94 -13.57
CA SER A 14 -18.17 1.35 -12.19
C SER A 14 -16.73 1.06 -11.78
N ILE A 15 -15.87 0.59 -12.68
CA ILE A 15 -14.46 0.29 -12.38
C ILE A 15 -13.63 1.44 -12.94
N MET A 16 -12.78 2.08 -12.12
CA MET A 16 -11.92 3.19 -12.57
C MET A 16 -10.45 2.79 -12.67
N GLU A 17 -10.05 1.71 -12.00
CA GLU A 17 -8.68 1.22 -11.92
C GLU A 17 -8.64 -0.31 -11.86
N ALA A 18 -7.57 -0.89 -12.37
CA ALA A 18 -7.31 -2.32 -12.36
C ALA A 18 -5.85 -2.60 -11.98
N THR A 19 -5.62 -3.64 -11.20
CA THR A 19 -4.26 -4.05 -10.79
C THR A 19 -3.80 -5.21 -11.65
N ILE A 20 -2.60 -5.14 -12.21
CA ILE A 20 -2.02 -6.23 -13.01
C ILE A 20 -1.62 -7.36 -12.07
N LEU A 21 -2.23 -8.54 -12.20
CA LEU A 21 -1.88 -9.71 -11.40
C LEU A 21 -0.63 -10.40 -11.94
N LYS A 22 -0.65 -10.69 -13.24
CA LYS A 22 0.38 -11.51 -13.88
C LYS A 22 0.46 -11.22 -15.36
N TRP A 23 1.69 -11.16 -15.88
CA TRP A 23 1.93 -11.17 -17.31
C TRP A 23 2.02 -12.62 -17.81
N VAL A 24 1.15 -12.98 -18.75
CA VAL A 24 1.25 -14.28 -19.45
C VAL A 24 2.32 -14.21 -20.53
N LYS A 25 2.57 -13.01 -21.08
CA LYS A 25 3.53 -12.74 -22.16
C LYS A 25 4.52 -11.66 -21.74
N GLN A 26 5.80 -11.85 -22.08
CA GLN A 26 6.90 -10.95 -21.72
C GLN A 26 7.35 -10.06 -22.89
N VAL A 27 8.20 -9.07 -22.59
CA VAL A 27 8.79 -8.20 -23.63
C VAL A 27 9.57 -9.06 -24.63
N GLY A 28 9.20 -8.98 -25.91
CA GLY A 28 9.78 -9.77 -27.00
C GLY A 28 8.96 -10.99 -27.41
N ASP A 29 7.90 -11.35 -26.67
CA ASP A 29 7.03 -12.45 -27.05
C ASP A 29 6.05 -12.03 -28.16
N THR A 30 5.81 -12.96 -29.09
CA THR A 30 4.79 -12.83 -30.13
C THR A 30 3.42 -13.20 -29.54
N VAL A 31 2.43 -12.35 -29.82
CA VAL A 31 1.02 -12.51 -29.44
C VAL A 31 0.15 -12.48 -30.68
N GLU A 32 -0.86 -13.33 -30.73
CA GLU A 32 -1.90 -13.30 -31.76
C GLU A 32 -3.08 -12.42 -31.31
N ALA A 33 -3.87 -11.93 -32.26
CA ALA A 33 -5.14 -11.25 -31.95
C ALA A 33 -6.06 -12.19 -31.17
N ASP A 34 -6.76 -11.63 -30.18
CA ASP A 34 -7.62 -12.34 -29.23
C ASP A 34 -6.90 -13.30 -28.26
N GLU A 35 -5.56 -13.34 -28.23
CA GLU A 35 -4.78 -14.11 -27.27
C GLU A 35 -4.65 -13.36 -25.93
N THR A 36 -4.80 -14.05 -24.78
CA THR A 36 -4.66 -13.44 -23.44
C THR A 36 -3.22 -13.00 -23.18
N ILE A 37 -3.01 -11.70 -22.96
CA ILE A 37 -1.68 -11.12 -22.70
C ILE A 37 -1.38 -11.06 -21.20
N LEU A 38 -2.37 -10.67 -20.40
CA LEU A 38 -2.21 -10.41 -18.97
C LEU A 38 -3.53 -10.62 -18.22
N GLU A 39 -3.39 -10.92 -16.93
CA GLU A 39 -4.50 -11.05 -15.98
C GLU A 39 -4.56 -9.79 -15.11
N ILE A 40 -5.75 -9.19 -14.97
CA ILE A 40 -6.01 -8.05 -14.08
C ILE A 40 -7.01 -8.42 -12.99
N ALA A 41 -6.80 -7.86 -11.80
CA ALA A 41 -7.77 -7.86 -10.71
C ALA A 41 -8.45 -6.50 -10.62
N THR A 42 -9.77 -6.53 -10.53
CA THR A 42 -10.59 -5.38 -10.16
C THR A 42 -11.18 -5.60 -8.76
N ASP A 43 -11.86 -4.59 -8.19
CA ASP A 43 -12.48 -4.67 -6.84
C ASP A 43 -13.40 -5.89 -6.64
N LYS A 44 -13.95 -6.47 -7.72
CA LYS A 44 -14.96 -7.55 -7.60
C LYS A 44 -14.68 -8.83 -8.37
N VAL A 45 -13.97 -8.77 -9.50
CA VAL A 45 -13.74 -9.94 -10.35
C VAL A 45 -12.39 -9.83 -11.05
N ASP A 46 -11.70 -10.95 -11.17
CA ASP A 46 -10.50 -11.08 -11.99
C ASP A 46 -10.90 -11.20 -13.46
N SER A 47 -10.18 -10.53 -14.35
CA SER A 47 -10.48 -10.53 -15.78
C SER A 47 -9.21 -10.65 -16.60
N GLU A 48 -9.31 -11.36 -17.71
CA GLU A 48 -8.22 -11.50 -18.67
C GLU A 48 -8.32 -10.39 -19.73
N VAL A 49 -7.19 -9.81 -20.10
CA VAL A 49 -7.11 -8.81 -21.17
C VAL A 49 -6.58 -9.47 -22.45
N PRO A 50 -7.42 -9.65 -23.48
CA PRO A 50 -6.99 -10.18 -24.77
C PRO A 50 -6.25 -9.12 -25.61
N SER A 51 -5.40 -9.58 -26.52
CA SER A 51 -4.70 -8.71 -27.46
C SER A 51 -5.64 -8.18 -28.56
N PRO A 52 -5.70 -6.86 -28.82
CA PRO A 52 -6.46 -6.30 -29.92
C PRO A 52 -5.79 -6.50 -31.29
N VAL A 53 -4.49 -6.82 -31.33
CA VAL A 53 -3.71 -6.97 -32.58
C VAL A 53 -2.66 -8.08 -32.45
N SER A 54 -2.36 -8.75 -33.55
CA SER A 54 -1.22 -9.68 -33.62
C SER A 54 0.09 -8.90 -33.76
N GLY A 55 1.09 -9.21 -32.94
CA GLY A 55 2.39 -8.55 -32.99
C GLY A 55 3.33 -8.99 -31.88
N THR A 56 4.45 -8.28 -31.71
CA THR A 56 5.44 -8.56 -30.66
C THR A 56 5.35 -7.50 -29.57
N ILE A 57 5.40 -7.90 -28.29
CA ILE A 57 5.42 -6.95 -27.17
C ILE A 57 6.75 -6.19 -27.18
N ALA A 58 6.74 -4.93 -27.61
CA ALA A 58 7.94 -4.11 -27.72
C ALA A 58 8.36 -3.51 -26.38
N LYS A 59 7.39 -3.16 -25.52
CA LYS A 59 7.68 -2.55 -24.22
C LYS A 59 6.50 -2.71 -23.27
N ILE A 60 6.76 -3.15 -22.05
CA ILE A 60 5.82 -3.14 -20.93
C ILE A 60 6.07 -1.87 -20.09
N LEU A 61 5.01 -1.13 -19.77
CA LEU A 61 5.10 0.14 -19.04
C LEU A 61 4.77 -0.02 -17.54
N PHE A 62 4.10 -1.10 -17.16
CA PHE A 62 3.65 -1.38 -15.79
C PHE A 62 4.05 -2.80 -15.36
N ALA A 63 4.56 -2.93 -14.13
CA ALA A 63 5.02 -4.20 -13.60
C ALA A 63 3.87 -5.04 -13.02
N GLU A 64 4.16 -6.30 -12.69
CA GLU A 64 3.23 -7.14 -11.92
C GLU A 64 2.94 -6.50 -10.56
N ASN A 65 1.68 -6.51 -10.15
CA ASN A 65 1.10 -5.85 -8.97
C ASN A 65 0.97 -4.32 -9.04
N ASP A 66 1.19 -3.72 -10.20
CA ASP A 66 1.00 -2.27 -10.38
C ASP A 66 -0.48 -1.92 -10.70
N THR A 67 -0.93 -0.76 -10.25
CA THR A 67 -2.33 -0.30 -10.41
C THR A 67 -2.43 0.70 -11.55
N VAL A 68 -3.30 0.42 -12.52
CA VAL A 68 -3.44 1.17 -13.77
C VAL A 68 -4.88 1.66 -13.95
N GLU A 69 -5.04 2.92 -14.30
CA GLU A 69 -6.35 3.51 -14.63
C GLU A 69 -6.85 3.05 -16.01
N ILE A 70 -8.17 2.93 -16.15
CA ILE A 70 -8.79 2.55 -17.43
C ILE A 70 -8.44 3.59 -18.52
N GLY A 71 -8.05 3.11 -19.69
CA GLY A 71 -7.64 3.94 -20.82
C GLY A 71 -6.16 4.36 -20.85
N LYS A 72 -5.35 4.01 -19.84
CA LYS A 72 -3.88 4.17 -19.91
C LYS A 72 -3.23 3.06 -20.72
N THR A 73 -2.14 3.40 -21.40
CA THR A 73 -1.34 2.48 -22.24
C THR A 73 -0.49 1.56 -21.36
N ILE A 74 -0.77 0.25 -21.37
CA ILE A 74 -0.13 -0.75 -20.51
C ILE A 74 1.14 -1.31 -21.16
N ALA A 75 1.09 -1.54 -22.47
CA ALA A 75 2.20 -2.05 -23.27
C ALA A 75 2.15 -1.48 -24.69
N ILE A 76 3.28 -1.53 -25.38
CA ILE A 76 3.39 -1.18 -26.80
C ILE A 76 3.61 -2.47 -27.57
N ILE A 77 2.74 -2.78 -28.52
CA ILE A 77 2.85 -3.93 -29.41
C ILE A 77 3.38 -3.43 -30.77
N ALA A 78 4.48 -4.00 -31.25
CA ALA A 78 4.99 -3.75 -32.58
C ALA A 78 4.32 -4.72 -33.57
N THR A 79 3.64 -4.17 -34.58
CA THR A 79 3.04 -4.96 -35.66
C THR A 79 3.87 -4.81 -36.94
N GLU A 80 4.06 -5.92 -37.64
CA GLU A 80 4.56 -5.94 -39.00
C GLU A 80 3.41 -5.54 -39.93
N GLY A 81 3.43 -4.26 -40.27
CA GLY A 81 2.41 -3.49 -41.01
C GLY A 81 1.34 -4.23 -41.81
N GLU A 82 0.09 -3.92 -41.49
CA GLU A 82 -0.96 -3.76 -42.49
C GLU A 82 -2.02 -2.75 -41.98
N GLU A 83 -2.37 -1.79 -42.84
CA GLU A 83 -3.40 -0.77 -42.58
C GLU A 83 -4.78 -1.41 -42.42
N VAL A 84 -5.52 -1.05 -41.37
CA VAL A 84 -6.98 -1.17 -41.39
C VAL A 84 -7.63 0.13 -40.90
N LYS A 85 -8.37 0.74 -41.83
CA LYS A 85 -9.14 1.98 -41.69
C LYS A 85 -10.19 1.92 -40.56
N PRO A 86 -10.46 3.05 -39.86
CA PRO A 86 -11.63 3.14 -39.00
C PRO A 86 -12.90 3.31 -39.86
N LYS A 87 -13.89 2.45 -39.64
CA LYS A 87 -15.23 2.57 -40.24
C LYS A 87 -16.16 3.28 -39.25
N SER A 88 -16.79 4.35 -39.73
CA SER A 88 -17.60 5.32 -39.02
C SER A 88 -19.07 4.91 -38.80
N SER A 89 -19.58 5.17 -37.58
CA SER A 89 -20.94 5.67 -37.22
C SER A 89 -22.18 4.77 -37.48
N PRO A 90 -23.38 4.98 -36.87
CA PRO A 90 -23.94 6.22 -36.27
C PRO A 90 -24.37 6.08 -34.80
N SER A 91 -24.22 7.11 -33.96
CA SER A 91 -25.08 8.30 -33.78
C SER A 91 -26.56 7.97 -33.51
N VAL A 92 -26.96 8.11 -32.23
CA VAL A 92 -28.31 8.57 -31.86
C VAL A 92 -28.13 9.59 -30.73
N GLU A 93 -28.46 10.84 -31.05
CA GLU A 93 -28.65 11.94 -30.10
C GLU A 93 -29.90 11.72 -29.25
N SER A 94 -29.84 12.11 -27.98
CA SER A 94 -30.91 12.89 -27.33
C SER A 94 -30.37 13.58 -26.07
N SER A 95 -30.13 14.88 -26.24
CA SER A 95 -29.91 15.96 -25.28
C SER A 95 -31.06 16.02 -24.25
N SER A 96 -30.84 16.23 -22.94
CA SER A 96 -30.40 17.44 -22.20
C SER A 96 -31.55 18.09 -21.43
N ASN A 97 -31.18 18.60 -20.25
CA ASN A 97 -31.87 19.51 -19.34
C ASN A 97 -32.92 18.88 -18.41
N GLY A 98 -32.92 19.16 -17.11
CA GLY A 98 -32.18 20.18 -16.35
C GLY A 98 -33.10 20.73 -15.25
N ASN A 99 -32.47 21.26 -14.19
CA ASN A 99 -33.03 21.84 -12.96
C ASN A 99 -33.56 20.83 -11.92
N GLY A 100 -33.26 20.96 -10.63
CA GLY A 100 -32.52 22.00 -9.93
C GLY A 100 -32.89 22.00 -8.45
N GLN A 101 -31.98 22.59 -7.66
CA GLN A 101 -32.27 23.34 -6.43
C GLN A 101 -32.54 22.61 -5.08
N THR A 102 -31.50 22.68 -4.25
CA THR A 102 -31.40 23.38 -2.94
C THR A 102 -32.00 22.83 -1.64
N ALA A 103 -31.24 23.19 -0.59
CA ALA A 103 -31.56 23.36 0.83
C ALA A 103 -31.25 22.12 1.70
N ASN A 104 -30.57 22.21 2.86
CA ASN A 104 -30.34 23.37 3.70
C ASN A 104 -29.15 23.13 4.65
N GLY A 105 -28.34 24.17 4.87
CA GLY A 105 -27.41 24.25 6.00
C GLY A 105 -28.06 24.97 7.18
N ARG A 106 -27.65 24.59 8.39
CA ARG A 106 -27.68 25.38 9.64
C ARG A 106 -26.38 25.02 10.38
N GLN A 107 -25.43 25.93 10.64
CA GLN A 107 -25.41 26.92 11.74
C GLN A 107 -25.70 26.28 13.10
N GLN A 108 -25.01 26.48 14.21
CA GLN A 108 -23.98 27.41 14.75
C GLN A 108 -23.90 26.97 16.24
N GLU A 109 -22.80 26.89 16.99
CA GLU A 109 -21.96 27.95 17.59
C GLU A 109 -21.01 27.27 18.62
N GLU A 110 -19.76 27.76 18.71
CA GLU A 110 -18.84 27.68 19.87
C GLU A 110 -19.19 28.84 20.87
N PRO A 111 -18.55 29.09 22.05
CA PRO A 111 -17.32 28.51 22.61
C PRO A 111 -17.28 28.25 24.15
N ALA A 112 -16.10 27.75 24.58
CA ALA A 112 -15.42 27.97 25.87
C ALA A 112 -15.81 27.03 27.05
N VAL A 113 -14.93 26.48 27.91
CA VAL A 113 -13.56 26.82 28.37
C VAL A 113 -12.86 25.53 28.88
N VAL A 114 -11.52 25.56 28.80
CA VAL A 114 -10.43 24.65 29.24
C VAL A 114 -10.62 23.68 30.44
N GLU A 115 -9.98 22.50 30.36
CA GLU A 115 -8.96 22.07 31.33
C GLU A 115 -8.03 20.99 30.74
N ALA A 116 -6.76 21.05 31.14
CA ALA A 116 -5.61 20.37 30.56
C ALA A 116 -5.46 18.90 31.01
N GLY A 117 -4.94 18.05 30.12
CA GLY A 117 -4.41 16.72 30.41
C GLY A 117 -3.63 16.18 29.21
N GLU A 118 -2.35 15.90 29.42
CA GLU A 118 -1.34 15.54 28.41
C GLU A 118 -1.70 14.33 27.53
N PRO A 119 -1.42 14.34 26.21
CA PRO A 119 -1.39 13.11 25.42
C PRO A 119 0.01 12.47 25.47
N VAL A 120 0.03 11.23 25.94
CA VAL A 120 1.14 10.30 25.85
C VAL A 120 1.33 9.87 24.39
N GLY A 121 2.54 10.17 23.89
CA GLY A 121 3.30 9.57 22.78
C GLY A 121 2.61 8.75 21.69
N VAL A 122 2.64 9.30 20.47
CA VAL A 122 2.73 8.56 19.21
C VAL A 122 4.05 8.95 18.54
N GLY A 123 4.76 7.98 17.96
CA GLY A 123 5.65 8.24 16.82
C GLY A 123 7.10 7.83 17.02
N GLU A 124 7.37 6.56 16.73
CA GLU A 124 8.69 6.00 16.47
C GLU A 124 9.25 6.59 15.16
N ALA A 125 10.00 7.67 15.29
CA ALA A 125 11.02 8.11 14.34
C ALA A 125 12.26 8.36 15.18
N ALA A 126 13.34 7.62 14.92
CA ALA A 126 14.58 7.58 15.71
C ALA A 126 14.91 8.92 16.41
N GLU A 127 14.42 9.07 17.65
CA GLU A 127 14.70 10.23 18.46
C GLU A 127 16.10 10.06 19.06
N LEU A 128 16.97 11.03 18.81
CA LEU A 128 18.25 11.13 19.53
C LEU A 128 17.95 11.18 21.04
N PRO A 129 18.59 10.32 21.87
CA PRO A 129 18.37 10.29 23.31
C PRO A 129 18.67 11.64 23.96
N ARG A 130 17.90 12.00 25.01
CA ARG A 130 18.03 13.28 25.75
C ARG A 130 19.41 13.49 26.38
N SER A 131 20.14 12.40 26.56
CA SER A 131 21.49 12.36 27.10
C SER A 131 22.32 11.37 26.29
N SER A 132 23.57 11.75 26.01
CA SER A 132 24.59 10.82 25.51
C SER A 132 25.05 9.87 26.63
N GLU A 133 25.57 8.70 26.28
CA GLU A 133 26.27 7.78 27.20
C GLU A 133 27.42 8.50 27.97
N GLY A 134 27.95 9.59 27.42
CA GLY A 134 28.94 10.47 28.07
C GLY A 134 28.36 11.55 29.02
N GLY A 135 27.08 11.47 29.39
CA GLY A 135 26.45 12.38 30.37
C GLY A 135 26.19 13.81 29.88
N ARG A 136 26.39 14.09 28.57
CA ARG A 136 26.09 15.39 27.96
C ARG A 136 24.60 15.51 27.66
N PHE A 137 23.97 16.58 28.17
CA PHE A 137 22.54 16.87 28.01
C PHE A 137 22.30 17.84 26.85
N TYR A 138 21.39 17.47 25.94
CA TYR A 138 21.04 18.29 24.77
C TYR A 138 19.66 18.95 24.92
N SER A 139 19.58 20.25 24.65
CA SER A 139 18.32 21.00 24.69
C SER A 139 17.37 20.56 23.55
N PRO A 140 16.03 20.56 23.76
CA PRO A 140 15.07 20.20 22.72
C PRO A 140 15.21 21.00 21.41
N LEU A 141 15.67 22.26 21.48
CA LEU A 141 15.92 23.10 20.30
C LEU A 141 17.13 22.60 19.49
N VAL A 142 18.21 22.23 20.19
CA VAL A 142 19.44 21.67 19.62
C VAL A 142 19.16 20.34 18.94
N ARG A 143 18.31 19.49 19.55
CA ARG A 143 17.85 18.22 18.97
C ARG A 143 17.06 18.41 17.67
N ASN A 144 16.14 19.38 17.65
CA ASN A 144 15.36 19.69 16.45
C ASN A 144 16.23 20.21 15.29
N ILE A 145 17.26 21.02 15.59
CA ILE A 145 18.18 21.52 14.56
C ILE A 145 19.08 20.38 14.06
N ALA A 146 19.61 19.56 14.96
CA ALA A 146 20.43 18.39 14.60
C ALA A 146 19.67 17.40 13.71
N GLN A 147 18.39 17.14 14.01
CA GLN A 147 17.54 16.26 13.20
C GLN A 147 17.24 16.83 11.82
N LYS A 148 17.06 18.15 11.69
CA LYS A 148 16.83 18.83 10.40
C LYS A 148 18.09 18.85 9.52
N GLU A 149 19.26 19.03 10.13
CA GLU A 149 20.55 19.09 9.44
C GLU A 149 21.26 17.71 9.33
N ASN A 150 20.56 16.65 9.76
CA ASN A 150 21.01 15.26 9.76
C ASN A 150 22.37 15.05 10.45
N ILE A 151 22.54 15.69 11.62
CA ILE A 151 23.73 15.59 12.48
C ILE A 151 23.53 14.43 13.44
N GLY A 152 24.44 13.45 13.38
CA GLY A 152 24.40 12.26 14.23
C GLY A 152 24.86 12.52 15.67
N LEU A 153 24.55 11.59 16.59
CA LEU A 153 24.94 11.69 18.01
C LEU A 153 26.47 11.84 18.19
N HIS A 154 27.25 11.15 17.36
CA HIS A 154 28.72 11.19 17.37
C HIS A 154 29.27 12.55 16.92
N GLU A 155 28.58 13.26 16.01
CA GLU A 155 28.97 14.62 15.61
C GLU A 155 28.61 15.63 16.71
N LEU A 156 27.45 15.47 17.37
CA LEU A 156 27.04 16.31 18.49
C LEU A 156 27.97 16.20 19.70
N GLU A 157 28.57 15.03 19.93
CA GLU A 157 29.57 14.83 20.98
C GLU A 157 30.91 15.49 20.67
N ALA A 158 31.27 15.58 19.38
CA ALA A 158 32.49 16.22 18.91
C ALA A 158 32.43 17.75 18.95
N ILE A 159 31.24 18.35 19.00
CA ILE A 159 31.07 19.80 19.13
C ILE A 159 31.43 20.23 20.56
N GLU A 160 32.37 21.17 20.67
CA GLU A 160 32.67 21.84 21.93
C GLU A 160 31.52 22.79 22.31
N GLY A 161 30.88 22.53 23.45
CA GLY A 161 29.75 23.34 23.92
C GLY A 161 30.23 24.59 24.66
N SER A 162 29.79 25.78 24.22
CA SER A 162 30.10 27.07 24.85
C SER A 162 29.20 27.40 26.05
N GLY A 163 28.19 26.57 26.32
CA GLY A 163 27.24 26.76 27.42
C GLY A 163 27.77 26.35 28.81
N LEU A 164 27.04 26.75 29.85
CA LEU A 164 27.30 26.36 31.24
C LEU A 164 27.40 24.83 31.36
N HIS A 165 28.51 24.32 31.89
CA HIS A 165 28.84 22.89 31.98
C HIS A 165 29.04 22.14 30.64
N GLY A 166 29.58 22.82 29.60
CA GLY A 166 29.92 22.16 28.33
C GLY A 166 28.71 21.81 27.46
N ARG A 167 27.59 22.50 27.69
CA ARG A 167 26.34 22.33 26.93
C ARG A 167 26.46 22.95 25.54
N VAL A 168 26.08 22.21 24.52
CA VAL A 168 25.99 22.70 23.14
C VAL A 168 24.82 23.68 23.01
N THR A 169 25.09 24.90 22.56
CA THR A 169 24.09 25.96 22.37
C THR A 169 23.65 26.08 20.91
N LYS A 170 22.59 26.86 20.65
CA LYS A 170 22.12 27.15 19.29
C LYS A 170 23.23 27.75 18.41
N LYS A 171 24.09 28.59 18.98
CA LYS A 171 25.19 29.24 18.24
C LYS A 171 26.24 28.22 17.82
N ASP A 172 26.54 27.25 18.68
CA ASP A 172 27.56 26.24 18.45
C ASP A 172 27.14 25.27 17.32
N ILE A 173 25.86 24.87 17.28
CA ILE A 173 25.33 24.05 16.17
C ILE A 173 25.28 24.80 14.86
N LEU A 174 24.85 26.08 14.86
CA LEU A 174 24.82 26.87 13.63
C LEU A 174 26.22 27.11 13.09
N ALA A 175 27.18 27.43 13.97
CA ALA A 175 28.59 27.53 13.59
C ALA A 175 29.13 26.21 13.04
N TYR A 176 28.80 25.07 13.66
CA TYR A 176 29.19 23.76 13.15
C TYR A 176 28.60 23.47 11.76
N VAL A 177 27.33 23.79 11.51
CA VAL A 177 26.69 23.62 10.19
C VAL A 177 27.32 24.54 9.14
N GLU A 178 27.61 25.79 9.49
CA GLU A 178 28.32 26.74 8.62
C GLU A 178 29.74 26.26 8.29
N HIS A 179 30.48 25.75 9.27
CA HIS A 179 31.82 25.20 9.07
C HIS A 179 31.80 23.85 8.31
N ARG A 180 30.79 23.00 8.51
CA ARG A 180 30.57 21.75 7.75
C ARG A 180 30.31 22.00 6.27
N ALA A 181 29.71 23.13 5.91
CA ALA A 181 29.52 23.53 4.51
C ALA A 181 30.84 23.96 3.84
N VAL A 182 31.81 24.45 4.62
CA VAL A 182 33.12 24.93 4.13
C VAL A 182 34.18 23.84 4.18
N GLU A 183 34.14 22.97 5.18
CA GLU A 183 34.98 21.79 5.33
C GLU A 183 34.16 20.52 5.09
N LYS A 184 33.83 20.27 3.82
CA LYS A 184 33.55 18.90 3.39
C LYS A 184 34.92 18.20 3.31
N PRO A 185 35.21 17.19 4.16
CA PRO A 185 36.44 16.43 3.98
C PRO A 185 36.37 15.73 2.63
N ALA A 186 37.41 15.92 1.82
CA ALA A 186 37.67 15.07 0.68
C ALA A 186 37.60 13.61 1.15
N ALA A 187 36.81 12.80 0.44
CA ALA A 187 36.81 11.36 0.63
C ALA A 187 38.25 10.85 0.64
N PRO A 188 38.64 9.96 1.58
CA PRO A 188 39.98 9.38 1.56
C PRO A 188 40.26 8.74 0.20
N ALA A 189 41.36 9.16 -0.41
CA ALA A 189 41.90 8.53 -1.61
C ALA A 189 42.01 7.01 -1.41
N GLU A 190 41.60 6.28 -2.43
CA GLU A 190 41.71 4.83 -2.54
C GLU A 190 43.12 4.36 -2.13
N ARG A 191 43.23 3.77 -0.94
CA ARG A 191 44.19 2.68 -0.77
C ARG A 191 43.67 1.55 -1.64
N VAL A 192 44.49 1.09 -2.57
CA VAL A 192 44.29 -0.16 -3.30
C VAL A 192 44.24 -1.27 -2.25
N ALA A 193 43.03 -1.54 -1.76
CA ALA A 193 42.72 -2.72 -0.99
C ALA A 193 42.68 -3.89 -1.99
N ALA A 194 43.44 -4.94 -1.69
CA ALA A 194 43.23 -6.25 -2.27
C ALA A 194 41.72 -6.57 -2.28
N PRO A 195 41.20 -7.27 -3.31
CA PRO A 195 39.77 -7.37 -3.56
C PRO A 195 39.04 -7.93 -2.36
N GLN A 196 38.47 -7.03 -1.54
CA GLN A 196 37.53 -7.39 -0.50
C GLN A 196 36.21 -7.69 -1.19
N GLN A 197 35.87 -8.97 -1.20
CA GLN A 197 34.55 -9.45 -1.58
C GLN A 197 33.49 -8.59 -0.89
N LYS A 198 32.62 -7.98 -1.70
CA LYS A 198 31.37 -7.40 -1.23
C LYS A 198 30.66 -8.48 -0.42
N THR A 199 30.59 -8.33 0.89
CA THR A 199 29.65 -9.10 1.69
C THR A 199 28.27 -8.60 1.33
N SER A 200 27.60 -9.35 0.46
CA SER A 200 26.17 -9.28 0.23
C SER A 200 25.44 -9.23 1.58
N PRO A 201 24.28 -8.55 1.67
CA PRO A 201 23.41 -8.66 2.84
C PRO A 201 23.23 -10.13 3.19
N ALA A 202 23.39 -10.47 4.46
CA ALA A 202 23.25 -11.84 4.95
C ALA A 202 21.91 -12.39 4.44
N VAL A 203 22.01 -13.30 3.47
CA VAL A 203 20.89 -14.12 3.02
C VAL A 203 20.43 -14.85 4.27
N GLN A 204 19.23 -14.53 4.75
CA GLN A 204 18.59 -15.33 5.80
C GLN A 204 18.71 -16.78 5.37
N PRO A 205 19.09 -17.72 6.26
CA PRO A 205 19.30 -19.10 5.86
C PRO A 205 18.04 -19.59 5.16
N ALA A 206 18.15 -19.84 3.85
CA ALA A 206 17.13 -20.53 3.11
C ALA A 206 16.94 -21.85 3.85
N VAL A 207 15.76 -22.01 4.47
CA VAL A 207 15.39 -23.21 5.19
C VAL A 207 15.65 -24.35 4.24
N SER A 208 16.71 -25.11 4.47
CA SER A 208 17.05 -26.26 3.66
C SER A 208 16.05 -27.32 4.06
N LEU A 209 14.94 -27.38 3.33
CA LEU A 209 13.91 -28.37 3.58
C LEU A 209 14.48 -29.72 3.17
N SER A 210 14.85 -30.50 4.18
CA SER A 210 14.91 -31.96 4.09
C SER A 210 13.69 -32.43 3.30
N GLY A 211 13.89 -33.29 2.29
CA GLY A 211 12.98 -33.57 1.16
C GLY A 211 11.56 -34.08 1.43
N ASN A 212 11.02 -33.89 2.64
CA ASN A 212 9.66 -34.23 3.06
C ASN A 212 8.79 -32.99 3.38
N THR A 213 9.25 -31.76 3.11
CA THR A 213 8.46 -30.54 3.37
C THR A 213 8.36 -29.67 2.13
N GLU A 214 7.13 -29.29 1.79
CA GLU A 214 6.81 -28.37 0.71
C GLU A 214 6.47 -26.99 1.30
N ILE A 215 7.12 -25.94 0.81
CA ILE A 215 6.72 -24.56 1.13
C ILE A 215 5.69 -24.13 0.10
N VAL A 216 4.48 -23.84 0.59
CA VAL A 216 3.43 -23.19 -0.19
C VAL A 216 3.43 -21.71 0.17
N GLU A 217 3.81 -20.87 -0.81
CA GLU A 217 3.79 -19.42 -0.68
C GLU A 217 2.36 -18.90 -0.45
N MET A 218 2.23 -17.84 0.35
CA MET A 218 0.92 -17.24 0.61
C MET A 218 0.41 -16.48 -0.62
N ASP A 219 -0.85 -16.75 -0.98
CA ASP A 219 -1.60 -15.95 -1.96
C ASP A 219 -1.82 -14.50 -1.46
N ARG A 220 -2.13 -13.57 -2.37
CA ARG A 220 -2.27 -12.13 -2.04
C ARG A 220 -3.38 -11.88 -1.01
N MET A 221 -4.54 -12.53 -1.18
CA MET A 221 -5.67 -12.39 -0.26
C MET A 221 -5.31 -12.88 1.14
N ARG A 222 -4.59 -13.99 1.24
CA ARG A 222 -4.10 -14.56 2.49
C ARG A 222 -3.08 -13.66 3.17
N LYS A 223 -2.18 -13.03 2.41
CA LYS A 223 -1.25 -12.03 2.95
C LYS A 223 -2.01 -10.85 3.57
N LEU A 224 -2.96 -10.27 2.84
CA LEU A 224 -3.77 -9.15 3.33
C LEU A 224 -4.60 -9.53 4.57
N ILE A 225 -5.25 -10.70 4.55
CA ILE A 225 -5.99 -11.21 5.71
C ILE A 225 -5.05 -11.41 6.91
N ALA A 226 -3.87 -12.00 6.69
CA ALA A 226 -2.89 -12.23 7.74
C ALA A 226 -2.41 -10.91 8.36
N ASP A 227 -2.09 -9.90 7.53
CA ASP A 227 -1.66 -8.59 8.00
C ASP A 227 -2.74 -7.92 8.87
N HIS A 228 -4.00 -7.94 8.42
CA HIS A 228 -5.12 -7.39 9.18
C HIS A 228 -5.38 -8.16 10.48
N MET A 229 -5.29 -9.48 10.46
CA MET A 229 -5.46 -10.32 11.65
C MET A 229 -4.37 -10.05 12.69
N VAL A 230 -3.11 -9.98 12.25
CA VAL A 230 -1.97 -9.69 13.12
C VAL A 230 -2.05 -8.27 13.66
N MET A 231 -2.40 -7.30 12.81
CA MET A 231 -2.59 -5.91 13.22
C MET A 231 -3.66 -5.78 14.30
N SER A 232 -4.84 -6.38 14.09
CA SER A 232 -5.94 -6.37 15.08
C SER A 232 -5.49 -6.95 16.43
N LYS A 233 -4.77 -8.08 16.41
CA LYS A 233 -4.25 -8.70 17.64
C LYS A 233 -3.20 -7.86 18.37
N ARG A 234 -2.40 -7.08 17.64
CA ARG A 234 -1.37 -6.20 18.22
C ARG A 234 -1.96 -4.91 18.76
N THR A 235 -2.95 -4.34 18.08
CA THR A 235 -3.53 -3.04 18.45
C THR A 235 -4.61 -3.15 19.51
N SER A 236 -5.46 -4.18 19.45
CA SER A 236 -6.67 -4.25 20.28
C SER A 236 -6.52 -5.25 21.43
N PRO A 237 -6.75 -4.83 22.69
CA PRO A 237 -6.83 -5.76 23.81
C PRO A 237 -8.14 -6.56 23.72
N HIS A 238 -8.03 -7.80 23.25
CA HIS A 238 -9.18 -8.68 23.12
C HIS A 238 -9.54 -9.29 24.50
N VAL A 239 -10.78 -9.06 24.94
CA VAL A 239 -11.36 -9.73 26.12
C VAL A 239 -12.55 -10.56 25.66
N THR A 240 -12.59 -11.82 26.07
CA THR A 240 -13.66 -12.76 25.71
C THR A 240 -14.56 -13.02 26.91
N SER A 241 -15.87 -12.92 26.72
CA SER A 241 -16.88 -13.36 27.68
C SER A 241 -17.76 -14.42 27.05
N PHE A 242 -18.18 -15.39 27.84
CA PHE A 242 -19.04 -16.48 27.41
C PHE A 242 -20.33 -16.44 28.22
N VAL A 243 -21.46 -16.63 27.53
CA VAL A 243 -22.79 -16.73 28.15
C VAL A 243 -23.49 -17.93 27.53
N GLU A 244 -24.09 -18.77 28.38
CA GLU A 244 -24.93 -19.88 27.93
C GLU A 244 -26.36 -19.39 27.76
N VAL A 245 -26.99 -19.75 26.64
CA VAL A 245 -28.36 -19.35 26.31
C VAL A 245 -29.17 -20.59 25.96
N ASP A 246 -30.30 -20.78 26.64
CA ASP A 246 -31.27 -21.82 26.29
C ASP A 246 -32.08 -21.40 25.07
N VAL A 247 -31.91 -22.15 23.98
CA VAL A 247 -32.59 -21.92 22.69
C VAL A 247 -33.73 -22.90 22.42
N THR A 248 -34.17 -23.68 23.42
CA THR A 248 -35.21 -24.70 23.29
C THR A 248 -36.50 -24.16 22.65
N ASN A 249 -36.92 -22.95 23.02
CA ASN A 249 -38.11 -22.30 22.45
C ASN A 249 -37.95 -22.01 20.95
N ILE A 250 -36.77 -21.56 20.53
CA ILE A 250 -36.45 -21.26 19.13
C ILE A 250 -36.47 -22.56 18.31
N VAL A 251 -35.88 -23.63 18.85
CA VAL A 251 -35.87 -24.95 18.21
C VAL A 251 -37.31 -25.46 18.03
N ASN A 252 -38.11 -25.43 19.10
CA ASN A 252 -39.51 -25.89 19.06
C ASN A 252 -40.36 -25.07 18.08
N TRP A 253 -40.14 -23.76 17.98
CA TRP A 253 -40.81 -22.91 17.00
C TRP A 253 -40.40 -23.26 15.57
N ARG A 254 -39.09 -23.37 15.31
CA ARG A 254 -38.55 -23.71 13.99
C ARG A 254 -39.09 -25.06 13.52
N GLU A 255 -39.13 -26.07 14.39
CA GLU A 255 -39.65 -27.40 14.06
C GLU A 255 -41.11 -27.37 13.61
N LYS A 256 -41.92 -26.47 14.19
CA LYS A 256 -43.33 -26.28 13.78
C LYS A 256 -43.44 -25.61 12.41
N VAL A 257 -42.61 -24.61 12.13
CA VAL A 257 -42.77 -23.73 10.95
C VAL A 257 -41.94 -24.20 9.74
N LYS A 258 -40.87 -24.97 9.95
CA LYS A 258 -39.90 -25.34 8.89
C LYS A 258 -40.54 -26.01 7.68
N GLY A 259 -41.54 -26.86 7.89
CA GLY A 259 -42.20 -27.60 6.82
C GLY A 259 -43.03 -26.70 5.92
N ASP A 260 -43.80 -25.81 6.52
CA ASP A 260 -44.63 -24.84 5.80
C ASP A 260 -43.77 -23.78 5.11
N PHE A 261 -42.70 -23.35 5.77
CA PHE A 261 -41.74 -22.41 5.19
C PHE A 261 -41.04 -23.00 3.96
N GLN A 262 -40.56 -24.25 4.05
CA GLN A 262 -39.91 -24.92 2.92
C GLN A 262 -40.86 -25.14 1.74
N LYS A 263 -42.14 -25.41 2.00
CA LYS A 263 -43.15 -25.54 0.95
C LYS A 263 -43.44 -24.20 0.24
N ARG A 264 -43.43 -23.09 0.98
CA ARG A 264 -43.75 -21.76 0.45
C ARG A 264 -42.58 -21.12 -0.30
N HIS A 265 -41.36 -21.30 0.19
CA HIS A 265 -40.19 -20.58 -0.28
C HIS A 265 -39.14 -21.47 -0.95
N GLY A 266 -39.30 -22.81 -0.93
CA GLY A 266 -38.34 -23.75 -1.50
C GLY A 266 -37.05 -23.91 -0.70
N GLU A 267 -36.84 -23.08 0.33
CA GLU A 267 -35.62 -23.04 1.13
C GLU A 267 -35.85 -23.53 2.57
N LYS A 268 -34.79 -24.02 3.20
CA LYS A 268 -34.83 -24.45 4.60
C LYS A 268 -34.54 -23.26 5.51
N ILE A 269 -35.40 -23.05 6.49
CA ILE A 269 -35.13 -22.08 7.57
C ILE A 269 -33.96 -22.58 8.43
N THR A 270 -32.92 -21.77 8.59
CA THR A 270 -31.77 -22.02 9.48
C THR A 270 -31.88 -21.18 10.75
N PHE A 271 -30.98 -21.37 11.71
CA PHE A 271 -30.97 -20.57 12.95
C PHE A 271 -30.25 -19.22 12.78
N THR A 272 -29.40 -19.08 11.75
CA THR A 272 -28.59 -17.87 11.53
C THR A 272 -29.41 -16.58 11.47
N PRO A 273 -30.55 -16.51 10.77
CA PRO A 273 -31.37 -15.29 10.72
C PRO A 273 -32.03 -14.91 12.06
N ILE A 274 -32.00 -15.78 13.06
CA ILE A 274 -32.54 -15.52 14.40
C ILE A 274 -31.46 -14.91 15.30
N PHE A 275 -30.18 -15.14 14.98
CA PHE A 275 -29.03 -14.65 15.73
C PHE A 275 -28.36 -13.41 15.10
N ILE A 276 -28.64 -13.12 13.83
CA ILE A 276 -28.29 -11.86 13.15
C ILE A 276 -29.32 -10.80 13.54
#